data_AF-A0A812J4T3-F1
#
_entry.id   AF-A0A812J4T3-F1
#
_cell.length_a   1.000
_cell.length_b   1.000
_cell.length_c   1.000
_cell.angle_alpha   90.00
_cell.angle_beta   90.00
_cell.angle_gamma   90.00
#
_symmetry.space_group_name_H-M   'P 1'
#
loop_
_entity.id
_entity.type
_entity.pdbx_description
1 polymer ?
#
loop_
_entity_poly.entity_id
_entity_poly.type
_entity_poly.pdbx_seq_one_letter_code
_entity_poly.pdbx_strand_id
1 'polypeptide(L)' 'EGAIAEALEAGYRLIDTASIYKNEVAVGRALRNWPEDSGAFVSSKCSPYEMGYQKAQEACMKSLERL' A
#
# COMPACT_ATOMS: atom_id res chain seq x y z
N GLU A 1 3.11 8.76 6.50
CA GLU A 1 3.76 7.85 7.48
C GLU A 1 3.07 7.95 8.85
N GLY A 2 3.03 9.14 9.50
CA GLY A 2 2.41 9.31 10.83
C GLY A 2 1.01 8.71 11.01
N ALA A 3 0.05 9.03 10.12
CA ALA A 3 -1.31 8.48 10.20
C ALA A 3 -1.37 6.93 10.14
N ILE A 4 -0.40 6.29 9.46
CA ILE A 4 -0.33 4.83 9.35
C ILE A 4 0.21 4.24 10.64
N ALA A 5 1.26 4.84 11.21
CA ALA A 5 1.82 4.42 12.49
C ALA A 5 0.77 4.54 13.61
N GLU A 6 0.09 5.68 13.70
CA GLU A 6 -1.01 5.89 14.67
C GLU A 6 -2.13 4.86 14.51
N ALA A 7 -2.51 4.52 13.27
CA ALA A 7 -3.51 3.48 13.02
C ALA A 7 -3.01 2.10 13.48
N LEU A 8 -1.77 1.73 13.17
CA LEU A 8 -1.19 0.45 13.58
C LEU A 8 -1.08 0.33 15.12
N GLU A 9 -0.66 1.40 15.79
CA GLU A 9 -0.63 1.53 17.26
C GLU A 9 -2.04 1.43 17.87
N ALA A 10 -3.04 2.03 17.21
CA ALA A 10 -4.44 1.94 17.61
C ALA A 10 -5.08 0.56 17.33
N GLY A 11 -4.33 -0.40 16.77
CA GLY A 11 -4.79 -1.77 16.55
C GLY A 11 -5.36 -2.04 15.16
N TYR A 12 -5.36 -1.08 14.25
CA TYR A 12 -5.74 -1.34 12.87
C TYR A 12 -4.74 -2.30 12.21
N ARG A 13 -5.26 -3.22 11.40
CA ARG A 13 -4.45 -4.20 10.66
C ARG A 13 -4.71 -4.19 9.17
N LEU A 14 -5.72 -3.47 8.68
CA LEU A 14 -5.96 -3.29 7.25
C LEU A 14 -5.57 -1.87 6.85
N ILE A 15 -4.62 -1.74 5.92
CA ILE A 15 -4.23 -0.48 5.30
C ILE A 15 -4.70 -0.50 3.85
N ASP A 16 -5.57 0.46 3.51
CA ASP A 16 -6.12 0.62 2.17
C ASP A 16 -5.49 1.82 1.46
N THR A 17 -4.96 1.58 0.26
CA THR A 17 -4.37 2.62 -0.60
C THR A 17 -4.76 2.39 -2.08
N ALA A 18 -4.19 3.17 -2.99
CA ALA A 18 -4.33 3.04 -4.43
C ALA A 18 -3.15 3.72 -5.13
N SER A 19 -2.81 3.28 -6.35
CA SER A 19 -1.79 3.92 -7.17
C SER A 19 -2.06 5.41 -7.38
N ILE A 20 -3.34 5.78 -7.56
CA ILE A 20 -3.78 7.16 -7.78
C ILE A 20 -3.70 8.05 -6.52
N TYR A 21 -3.63 7.48 -5.31
CA TYR A 21 -3.46 8.26 -4.08
C TYR A 21 -2.03 8.77 -3.92
N LYS A 22 -1.08 8.21 -4.69
CA LYS A 22 0.33 8.62 -4.74
C LYS A 22 1.03 8.59 -3.38
N ASN A 23 0.60 7.70 -2.48
CA ASN A 23 1.17 7.55 -1.14
C ASN A 23 1.68 6.13 -0.85
N GLU A 24 1.69 5.22 -1.83
CA GLU A 24 2.15 3.82 -1.66
C GLU A 24 3.59 3.74 -1.11
N VAL A 25 4.49 4.62 -1.57
CA VAL A 25 5.87 4.68 -1.03
C VAL A 25 5.89 5.00 0.46
N ALA A 26 5.01 5.91 0.91
CA ALA A 26 4.89 6.25 2.32
C ALA A 26 4.23 5.12 3.13
N VAL A 27 3.31 4.36 2.52
CA VAL A 27 2.74 3.14 3.13
C VAL A 27 3.81 2.09 3.33
N GLY A 28 4.58 1.78 2.28
CA GLY A 28 5.65 0.79 2.35
C GLY A 28 6.74 1.14 3.35
N ARG A 29 7.14 2.41 3.41
CA ARG A 29 8.08 2.90 4.45
C ARG A 29 7.55 2.73 5.86
N ALA A 30 6.28 3.06 6.10
CA ALA A 30 5.68 2.91 7.42
C ALA A 30 5.62 1.43 7.84
N LEU A 31 5.25 0.53 6.92
CA LEU A 31 5.17 -0.91 7.19
C LEU A 31 6.54 -1.56 7.41
N ARG A 32 7.59 -1.16 6.66
CA ARG A 32 8.96 -1.65 6.87
C ARG A 32 9.53 -1.31 8.25
N ASN A 33 9.04 -0.25 8.87
CA ASN A 33 9.43 0.15 10.23
C ASN A 33 8.56 -0.52 11.32
N TRP A 34 7.56 -1.31 10.94
CA TRP A 34 6.62 -1.96 11.84
C TRP A 34 6.96 -3.46 11.99
N PRO A 35 6.74 -4.09 13.17
CA PRO A 35 7.10 -5.49 13.37
C PRO A 35 6.39 -6.44 12.38
N GLU A 36 7.16 -7.34 11.77
CA GLU A 36 6.68 -8.24 10.71
C GLU A 36 5.56 -9.18 11.21
N ASP A 37 5.63 -9.62 12.47
CA ASP A 37 4.68 -10.55 13.10
C ASP A 37 3.34 -9.88 13.49
N SER A 38 3.18 -8.59 13.25
CA SER A 38 2.01 -7.82 13.70
C SER A 38 0.74 -8.03 12.87
N GLY A 39 0.85 -8.68 11.70
CA GLY A 39 -0.29 -9.10 10.89
C GLY A 39 -0.95 -7.97 10.08
N ALA A 40 -0.18 -7.01 9.57
CA ALA A 40 -0.70 -5.97 8.68
C ALA A 40 -1.09 -6.55 7.30
N PHE A 41 -2.27 -6.19 6.83
CA PHE A 41 -2.83 -6.52 5.51
C PHE A 41 -2.94 -5.24 4.68
N VAL A 42 -2.43 -5.26 3.46
CA VAL A 42 -2.43 -4.10 2.56
C VAL A 42 -3.29 -4.36 1.35
N SER A 43 -4.18 -3.41 1.04
CA SER A 43 -4.92 -3.36 -0.22
C SER A 43 -4.48 -2.15 -1.03
N SER A 44 -4.14 -2.35 -2.31
CA SER A 44 -3.97 -1.26 -3.27
C SER A 44 -4.83 -1.50 -4.52
N LYS A 45 -5.14 -0.42 -5.23
CA LYS A 45 -6.08 -0.40 -6.35
C LYS A 45 -5.38 0.11 -7.61
N CYS A 46 -5.58 -0.61 -8.70
CA CYS A 46 -5.23 -0.17 -10.05
C CYS A 46 -6.14 1.00 -10.47
N SER A 47 -5.55 2.08 -10.96
CA SER A 47 -6.31 3.27 -11.37
C SER A 47 -6.97 3.08 -12.74
N PRO A 48 -8.01 3.88 -13.08
CA PRO A 48 -8.59 3.87 -14.41
C PRO A 48 -7.60 4.14 -15.56
N TYR A 49 -6.52 4.88 -15.30
CA TYR A 49 -5.47 5.17 -16.30
C TYR A 49 -4.57 3.96 -16.60
N GLU A 50 -4.63 2.93 -15.76
CA GLU A 50 -3.82 1.72 -15.83
C GLU A 50 -4.63 0.50 -16.32
N MET A 51 -5.89 0.70 -16.73
CA MET A 51 -6.75 -0.37 -17.24
C MET A 51 -6.23 -0.97 -18.56
N GLY A 52 -6.48 -2.28 -18.72
CA GLY A 52 -6.01 -3.10 -19.84
C GLY A 52 -5.14 -4.25 -19.35
N TYR A 53 -5.15 -5.40 -20.03
CA TYR A 53 -4.53 -6.64 -19.54
C TYR A 53 -3.05 -6.47 -19.14
N GLN A 54 -2.22 -6.00 -20.08
CA GLN A 54 -0.79 -5.77 -19.82
C GLN A 54 -0.55 -4.60 -18.85
N LYS A 55 -1.27 -3.48 -19.04
CA LYS A 55 -1.12 -2.30 -18.18
C LYS A 55 -1.46 -2.57 -16.72
N ALA A 56 -2.50 -3.37 -16.46
CA ALA A 56 -2.90 -3.75 -15.11
C ALA A 56 -1.86 -4.65 -14.44
N GLN A 57 -1.24 -5.57 -15.20
CA GLN A 57 -0.11 -6.37 -14.70
C GLN A 57 1.09 -5.50 -14.35
N GLU A 58 1.48 -4.57 -15.23
CA GLU A 58 2.56 -3.61 -14.97
C GLU A 58 2.25 -2.71 -13.78
N ALA A 59 1.01 -2.22 -13.65
CA ALA A 59 0.59 -1.38 -12.54
C ALA A 59 0.62 -2.13 -11.20
N CYS A 60 0.26 -3.42 -11.19
CA CYS A 60 0.40 -4.28 -10.03
C CYS A 60 1.87 -4.38 -9.60
N MET A 61 2.77 -4.71 -10.53
CA MET A 61 4.21 -4.80 -10.24
C MET A 61 4.77 -3.47 -9.73
N LYS A 62 4.42 -2.35 -10.35
CA LYS A 62 4.83 -1.01 -9.89
C LYS A 62 4.31 -0.66 -8.50
N SER A 63 3.14 -1.15 -8.12
CA SER A 63 2.58 -0.94 -6.78
C SER A 63 3.32 -1.79 -5.75
N LEU A 64 3.64 -3.05 -6.08
CA LEU A 64 4.49 -3.92 -5.25
C LEU A 64 5.89 -3.33 -5.04
N GLU A 65 6.49 -2.71 -6.05
CA GLU A 65 7.80 -2.04 -5.93
C GLU A 65 7.76 -0.81 -5.02
N ARG A 66 6.63 -0.11 -4.94
CA ARG A 66 6.48 1.09 -4.09
C ARG A 66 6.20 0.74 -2.63
N LEU A 67 5.47 -0.34 -2.39
CA LEU A 67 5.15 -0.85 -1.05
C LEU A 67 6.36 -1.51 -0.37
#